data_AF-A0A812NE56-F1
#
_entry.id   AF-A0A812NE56-F1
#
_cell.length_a   1.000
_cell.length_b   1.000
_cell.length_c   1.000
_cell.angle_alpha   90.00
_cell.angle_beta   90.00
_cell.angle_gamma   90.00
#
_symmetry.space_group_name_H-M   'P 1'
#
loop_
_entity.id
_entity.type
_entity.pdbx_description
1 polymer ?
#
loop_
_entity_poly.entity_id
_entity_poly.type
_entity_poly.pdbx_seq_one_letter_code
_entity_poly.pdbx_strand_id
1 'polypeptide(L)'
;MDNAKDLCSKYGVQGYPTLKYFSPSTSPDGDPYEDARDLKALNKFVKRAAKLPCVPDTGENCDKKDNAYLEEIKEMPADKMKEEKDRMQKEMEDLEAEYKAASDLFEKQKEEAMATMKKQEDLKKTLGKLKDKTNYKIAILKAKTGGKDEL
;
A
#
# COMPACT_ATOMS: atom_id res chain seq x y z
N MET A 1 -32.10 -14.55 11.47
CA MET A 1 -31.82 -13.09 11.33
C MET A 1 -30.32 -12.95 11.04
N ASP A 2 -29.85 -13.59 9.96
CA ASP A 2 -28.41 -13.76 9.68
C ASP A 2 -27.98 -13.07 8.38
N ASN A 3 -28.95 -12.52 7.63
CA ASN A 3 -28.73 -11.84 6.35
C ASN A 3 -27.71 -10.69 6.42
N ALA A 4 -27.55 -10.04 7.59
CA ALA A 4 -26.56 -8.98 7.76
C ALA A 4 -25.12 -9.52 7.81
N LYS A 5 -24.90 -10.71 8.39
CA LYS A 5 -23.56 -11.33 8.47
C LYS A 5 -23.10 -11.83 7.11
N ASP A 6 -24.02 -12.43 6.35
CA ASP A 6 -23.73 -12.87 4.98
C ASP A 6 -23.46 -11.68 4.07
N LEU A 7 -24.21 -10.59 4.23
CA LEU A 7 -23.97 -9.33 3.51
C LEU A 7 -22.59 -8.70 3.86
N CYS A 8 -22.25 -8.65 5.16
CA CYS A 8 -20.93 -8.16 5.60
C CYS A 8 -19.80 -9.02 5.05
N SER A 9 -19.93 -10.36 5.11
CA SER A 9 -18.94 -11.30 4.59
C SER A 9 -18.79 -11.17 3.07
N LYS A 10 -19.92 -11.09 2.34
CA LYS A 10 -19.94 -10.91 0.88
C LYS A 10 -19.14 -9.68 0.46
N TYR A 11 -19.30 -8.57 1.18
CA TYR A 11 -18.62 -7.32 0.87
C TYR A 11 -17.33 -7.11 1.69
N GLY A 12 -16.79 -8.15 2.34
CA GLY A 12 -15.49 -8.09 3.03
C GLY A 12 -15.43 -7.12 4.22
N VAL A 13 -16.56 -6.84 4.87
CA VAL A 13 -16.61 -5.97 6.06
C VAL A 13 -16.12 -6.75 7.29
N GLN A 14 -14.88 -6.48 7.71
CA GLN A 14 -14.24 -7.19 8.84
C GLN A 14 -14.23 -6.40 10.17
N GLY A 15 -14.56 -5.11 10.15
CA GLY A 15 -14.57 -4.25 11.32
C GLY A 15 -15.47 -3.03 11.14
N TYR A 16 -15.77 -2.33 12.24
CA TYR A 16 -16.59 -1.11 12.20
C TYR A 16 -15.81 0.11 12.73
N PRO A 17 -15.97 1.29 12.11
CA PRO A 17 -16.83 1.56 10.94
C PRO A 17 -16.09 1.30 9.60
N THR A 18 -16.70 0.56 8.68
CA THR A 18 -16.26 0.44 7.27
C THR A 18 -17.28 1.09 6.35
N LEU A 19 -16.82 1.97 5.47
CA LEU A 19 -17.64 2.60 4.44
C LEU A 19 -17.21 2.04 3.08
N LYS A 20 -18.18 1.45 2.38
CA LYS A 20 -18.02 1.02 0.99
C LYS A 20 -18.95 1.84 0.10
N TYR A 21 -18.50 2.09 -1.11
CA TYR A 21 -19.31 2.78 -2.11
C TYR A 21 -19.40 1.97 -3.39
N PHE A 22 -20.50 2.18 -4.10
CA PHE A 22 -20.82 1.50 -5.33
C PHE A 22 -21.14 2.56 -6.38
N SER A 23 -20.53 2.42 -7.56
CA SER A 23 -20.72 3.28 -8.72
C SER A 23 -20.55 2.43 -9.99
N PRO A 24 -20.89 2.94 -11.18
CA PRO A 24 -20.66 2.20 -12.43
C PRO A 24 -19.20 1.79 -12.67
N SER A 25 -18.24 2.47 -12.03
CA SER A 25 -16.80 2.21 -12.16
C SER A 25 -16.19 1.43 -10.98
N THR A 26 -16.96 1.08 -9.94
CA THR A 26 -16.43 0.28 -8.81
C THR A 26 -16.46 -1.20 -9.13
N SER A 27 -15.67 -1.99 -8.40
CA SER A 27 -15.81 -3.45 -8.40
C SER A 27 -17.24 -3.91 -8.03
N PRO A 28 -17.67 -5.12 -8.42
CA PRO A 28 -18.97 -5.68 -8.02
C PRO A 28 -19.16 -5.77 -6.50
N ASP A 29 -18.06 -5.86 -5.76
CA ASP A 29 -18.03 -5.92 -4.30
C ASP A 29 -17.90 -4.54 -3.62
N GLY A 30 -17.90 -3.48 -4.42
CA GLY A 30 -17.77 -2.09 -3.97
C GLY A 30 -16.35 -1.77 -3.48
N ASP A 31 -15.95 -0.52 -3.67
CA ASP A 31 -14.63 -0.07 -3.30
C ASP A 31 -14.66 0.60 -1.91
N PRO A 32 -13.54 0.56 -1.14
CA PRO A 32 -13.50 1.15 0.18
C PRO A 32 -13.39 2.68 0.12
N TYR A 33 -14.06 3.36 1.06
CA TYR A 33 -13.88 4.79 1.29
C TYR A 33 -12.77 5.02 2.32
N GLU A 34 -11.61 5.47 1.83
CA GLU A 34 -10.40 5.71 2.63
C GLU A 34 -10.13 7.21 2.91
N ASP A 35 -10.98 8.12 2.40
CA ASP A 35 -10.89 9.56 2.67
C ASP A 35 -11.31 9.90 4.12
N ALA A 36 -11.01 11.12 4.57
CA ALA A 36 -11.42 11.61 5.90
C ALA A 36 -12.95 11.53 6.10
N ARG A 37 -13.42 11.20 7.30
CA ARG A 37 -14.85 10.94 7.58
C ARG A 37 -15.63 12.17 8.05
N ASP A 38 -15.15 13.36 7.69
CA ASP A 38 -15.89 14.61 7.92
C ASP A 38 -16.81 14.93 6.73
N LEU A 39 -17.84 15.76 6.99
CA LEU A 39 -18.85 16.11 5.99
C LEU A 39 -18.25 16.74 4.71
N LYS A 40 -17.18 17.51 4.84
CA LYS A 40 -16.56 18.20 3.71
C LYS A 40 -15.84 17.21 2.80
N ALA A 41 -15.07 16.29 3.37
CA ALA A 41 -14.40 15.23 2.66
C ALA A 41 -15.41 14.28 1.97
N LEU A 42 -16.45 13.86 2.70
CA LEU A 42 -17.49 12.99 2.15
C LEU A 42 -18.25 13.65 1.00
N ASN A 43 -18.64 14.93 1.13
CA ASN A 43 -19.30 15.66 0.04
C ASN A 43 -18.38 15.79 -1.19
N LYS A 44 -17.09 16.07 -0.98
CA LYS A 44 -16.12 16.12 -2.07
C LYS A 44 -15.95 14.74 -2.73
N PHE A 45 -16.00 13.67 -1.96
CA PHE A 45 -15.92 12.31 -2.46
C PHE A 45 -17.13 11.95 -3.32
N VAL A 46 -18.36 12.15 -2.82
CA VAL A 46 -19.59 11.84 -3.55
C VAL A 46 -19.63 12.57 -4.89
N LYS A 47 -19.22 13.84 -4.93
CA LYS A 47 -19.14 14.61 -6.20
C LYS A 47 -18.16 14.02 -7.22
N ARG A 48 -17.15 13.27 -6.78
CA ARG A 48 -16.19 12.59 -7.66
C ARG A 48 -16.68 11.19 -8.03
N ALA A 49 -17.13 10.42 -7.04
CA ALA A 49 -17.48 9.00 -7.17
C ALA A 49 -18.87 8.75 -7.78
N ALA A 50 -19.79 9.70 -7.68
CA ALA A 50 -21.13 9.61 -8.28
C ALA A 50 -21.17 10.10 -9.75
N LYS A 51 -20.02 10.48 -10.33
CA LYS A 51 -19.95 10.79 -11.75
C LYS A 51 -20.28 9.53 -12.55
N LEU A 52 -21.33 9.62 -13.36
CA LEU A 52 -21.62 8.59 -14.34
C LEU A 52 -20.54 8.60 -15.43
N PRO A 53 -20.25 7.45 -16.06
CA PRO A 53 -19.32 7.39 -17.17
C PRO A 53 -19.84 8.25 -18.34
N CYS A 54 -18.91 8.85 -19.09
CA CYS A 54 -19.21 9.51 -20.35
C CYS A 54 -19.89 8.52 -21.31
N VAL A 55 -20.93 8.99 -22.01
CA VAL A 55 -21.63 8.27 -23.08
C VAL A 55 -21.18 8.88 -24.41
N PRO A 56 -20.23 8.27 -25.13
CA PRO A 56 -19.61 8.86 -26.32
C PRO A 56 -20.61 9.26 -27.43
N ASP A 57 -21.68 8.49 -27.59
CA ASP A 57 -22.67 8.70 -28.66
C ASP A 57 -23.56 9.92 -28.44
N THR A 58 -23.87 10.25 -27.18
CA THR A 58 -24.81 11.34 -26.81
C THR A 58 -24.10 12.53 -26.17
N GLY A 59 -22.83 12.38 -25.76
CA GLY A 59 -22.08 13.37 -25.00
C GLY A 59 -22.52 13.50 -23.53
N GLU A 60 -23.45 12.66 -23.07
CA GLU A 60 -23.93 12.69 -21.69
C GLU A 60 -22.81 12.31 -20.71
N ASN A 61 -22.71 13.06 -19.61
CA ASN A 61 -21.70 12.88 -18.55
C ASN A 61 -20.23 13.01 -19.00
N CYS A 62 -19.97 13.53 -20.21
CA CYS A 62 -18.61 13.76 -20.72
C CYS A 62 -18.07 15.11 -20.25
N ASP A 63 -16.92 15.12 -19.58
CA ASP A 63 -16.23 16.34 -19.17
C ASP A 63 -15.22 16.82 -20.22
N LYS A 64 -14.46 17.88 -19.90
CA LYS A 64 -13.49 18.48 -20.82
C LYS A 64 -12.45 17.45 -21.32
N LYS A 65 -12.04 16.52 -20.47
CA LYS A 65 -11.05 15.50 -20.83
C LYS A 65 -11.67 14.43 -21.74
N ASP A 66 -12.89 14.00 -21.41
CA ASP A 66 -13.62 13.03 -22.23
C ASP A 66 -13.81 13.57 -23.65
N ASN A 67 -14.31 14.81 -23.77
CA ASN A 67 -14.53 15.45 -25.06
C ASN A 67 -13.22 15.66 -25.85
N ALA A 68 -12.11 16.00 -25.18
CA ALA A 68 -10.81 16.11 -25.84
C ALA A 68 -10.36 14.76 -26.42
N TYR A 69 -10.51 13.68 -25.66
CA TYR A 69 -10.15 12.34 -26.12
C TYR A 69 -11.08 11.84 -27.24
N LEU A 70 -12.38 12.12 -27.15
CA LEU A 70 -13.34 11.83 -28.23
C LEU A 70 -12.93 12.50 -29.55
N GLU A 71 -12.47 13.76 -29.50
CA GLU A 71 -11.94 14.46 -30.68
C GLU A 71 -10.62 13.86 -31.20
N GLU A 72 -9.76 13.35 -30.32
CA GLU A 72 -8.52 12.66 -30.70
C GLU A 72 -8.79 11.32 -31.40
N ILE A 73 -9.80 10.58 -30.95
CA ILE A 73 -10.10 9.24 -31.49
C ILE A 73 -11.18 9.24 -32.58
N LYS A 74 -11.83 10.37 -32.89
CA LYS A 74 -12.97 10.40 -33.83
C LYS A 74 -12.71 9.81 -35.22
N GLU A 75 -11.46 9.88 -35.67
CA GLU A 75 -10.99 9.35 -36.97
C GLU A 75 -10.19 8.04 -36.82
N MET A 76 -9.99 7.55 -35.60
CA MET A 76 -9.27 6.31 -35.33
C MET A 76 -10.17 5.09 -35.67
N PRO A 77 -9.70 4.11 -36.45
CA PRO A 77 -10.50 2.93 -36.75
C PRO A 77 -10.68 2.04 -35.52
N ALA A 78 -11.80 1.31 -35.46
CA ALA A 78 -12.17 0.48 -34.31
C ALA A 78 -11.08 -0.54 -33.91
N ASP A 79 -10.36 -1.11 -34.88
CA ASP A 79 -9.26 -2.04 -34.61
C ASP A 79 -8.10 -1.36 -33.86
N LYS A 80 -7.80 -0.10 -34.21
CA LYS A 80 -6.77 0.69 -33.52
C LYS A 80 -7.22 1.12 -32.13
N MET A 81 -8.48 1.50 -31.96
CA MET A 81 -9.04 1.77 -30.63
C MET A 81 -8.96 0.53 -29.73
N LYS A 82 -9.19 -0.67 -30.31
CA LYS A 82 -9.08 -1.93 -29.56
C LYS A 82 -7.63 -2.24 -29.17
N GLU A 83 -6.69 -2.11 -30.10
CA GLU A 83 -5.25 -2.27 -29.80
C GLU A 83 -4.78 -1.31 -28.69
N GLU A 84 -5.22 -0.04 -28.76
CA GLU A 84 -4.92 0.99 -27.77
C GLU A 84 -5.48 0.63 -26.40
N LYS A 85 -6.76 0.22 -26.35
CA LYS A 85 -7.43 -0.22 -25.13
C LYS A 85 -6.70 -1.41 -24.51
N ASP A 86 -6.41 -2.44 -25.29
CA ASP A 86 -5.75 -3.66 -24.80
C ASP A 86 -4.34 -3.33 -24.27
N ARG A 87 -3.62 -2.39 -24.91
CA ARG A 87 -2.33 -1.89 -24.42
C ARG A 87 -2.47 -1.18 -23.08
N MET A 88 -3.40 -0.23 -22.95
CA MET A 88 -3.62 0.52 -21.71
C MET A 88 -4.06 -0.39 -20.56
N GLN A 89 -4.95 -1.34 -20.83
CA GLN A 89 -5.39 -2.31 -19.82
C GLN A 89 -4.23 -3.18 -19.35
N LYS A 90 -3.41 -3.67 -20.27
CA LYS A 90 -2.23 -4.45 -19.92
C LYS A 90 -1.21 -3.65 -19.11
N GLU A 91 -0.94 -2.39 -19.51
CA GLU A 91 -0.05 -1.50 -18.76
C GLU A 91 -0.55 -1.26 -17.33
N MET A 92 -1.87 -1.10 -17.14
CA MET A 92 -2.48 -1.00 -15.82
C MET A 92 -2.32 -2.28 -14.99
N GLU A 93 -2.59 -3.44 -15.59
CA GLU A 93 -2.46 -4.75 -14.91
C GLU A 93 -1.01 -5.04 -14.51
N ASP A 94 -0.05 -4.77 -15.41
CA ASP A 94 1.38 -4.96 -15.15
C ASP A 94 1.85 -4.02 -14.02
N LEU A 95 1.44 -2.74 -14.05
CA LEU A 95 1.80 -1.78 -13.00
C LEU A 95 1.14 -2.10 -11.65
N GLU A 96 -0.11 -2.58 -11.64
CA GLU A 96 -0.78 -3.04 -10.41
C GLU A 96 -0.06 -4.26 -9.81
N ALA A 97 0.38 -5.20 -10.64
CA ALA A 97 1.14 -6.37 -10.21
C ALA A 97 2.51 -5.96 -9.62
N GLU A 98 3.23 -5.05 -10.28
CA GLU A 98 4.49 -4.50 -9.76
C GLU A 98 4.30 -3.75 -8.44
N TYR A 99 3.27 -2.90 -8.34
CA TYR A 99 2.93 -2.19 -7.11
C TYR A 99 2.64 -3.16 -5.97
N LYS A 100 1.84 -4.20 -6.21
CA LYS A 100 1.51 -5.21 -5.21
C LYS A 100 2.75 -5.98 -4.75
N ALA A 101 3.61 -6.38 -5.69
CA ALA A 101 4.86 -7.06 -5.36
C ALA A 101 5.80 -6.17 -4.52
N ALA A 102 5.90 -4.88 -4.86
CA ALA A 102 6.69 -3.92 -4.10
C ALA A 102 6.12 -3.69 -2.69
N SER A 103 4.80 -3.58 -2.56
CA SER A 103 4.11 -3.44 -1.27
C SER A 103 4.33 -4.67 -0.37
N ASP A 104 4.20 -5.88 -0.92
CA ASP A 104 4.44 -7.12 -0.18
C ASP A 104 5.90 -7.26 0.27
N LEU A 105 6.84 -6.83 -0.57
CA LEU A 105 8.27 -6.81 -0.24
C LEU A 105 8.56 -5.82 0.89
N PHE A 106 7.96 -4.63 0.84
CA PHE A 106 8.12 -3.62 1.88
C PHE A 106 7.65 -4.12 3.25
N GLU A 107 6.50 -4.78 3.31
CA GLU A 107 5.98 -5.35 4.57
C GLU A 107 6.90 -6.44 5.14
N LYS A 108 7.43 -7.34 4.31
CA LYS A 108 8.42 -8.34 4.74
C LYS A 108 9.70 -7.69 5.28
N GLN A 109 10.23 -6.70 4.57
CA GLN A 109 11.42 -5.98 5.02
C GLN A 109 11.18 -5.22 6.33
N LYS A 110 9.97 -4.69 6.55
CA LYS A 110 9.58 -4.03 7.80
C LYS A 110 9.64 -5.02 8.97
N GLU A 111 9.10 -6.22 8.81
CA GLU A 111 9.14 -7.27 9.86
C GLU A 111 10.59 -7.70 10.17
N GLU A 112 11.40 -7.94 9.14
CA GLU A 112 12.81 -8.29 9.29
C GLU A 112 13.62 -7.18 9.99
N ALA A 113 13.38 -5.92 9.62
CA ALA A 113 14.00 -4.76 10.25
C ALA A 113 13.61 -4.67 11.73
N MET A 114 12.33 -4.82 12.08
CA MET A 114 11.87 -4.83 13.46
C MET A 114 12.51 -5.96 14.28
N ALA A 115 12.60 -7.17 13.73
CA ALA A 115 13.25 -8.30 14.37
C ALA A 115 14.75 -8.03 14.60
N THR A 116 15.42 -7.43 13.61
CA THR A 116 16.84 -7.06 13.68
C THR A 116 17.09 -5.99 14.73
N MET A 117 16.23 -4.96 14.81
CA MET A 117 16.31 -3.93 15.83
C MET A 117 16.19 -4.49 17.24
N LYS A 118 15.23 -5.39 17.48
CA LYS A 118 15.08 -6.06 18.78
C LYS A 118 16.32 -6.86 19.16
N LYS A 119 16.85 -7.64 18.22
CA LYS A 119 18.10 -8.42 18.42
C LYS A 119 19.29 -7.50 18.72
N GLN A 120 19.41 -6.37 18.03
CA GLN A 120 20.46 -5.38 18.29
C GLN A 120 20.35 -4.80 19.70
N GLU A 121 19.14 -4.49 20.16
CA GLU A 121 18.91 -3.98 21.52
C GLU A 121 19.31 -5.01 22.59
N ASP A 122 18.91 -6.27 22.42
CA ASP A 122 19.24 -7.36 23.33
C ASP A 122 20.74 -7.66 23.37
N LEU A 123 21.40 -7.64 22.20
CA LEU A 123 22.85 -7.77 22.09
C LEU A 123 23.56 -6.60 22.76
N LYS A 124 23.08 -5.36 22.60
CA LYS A 124 23.66 -4.19 23.26
C LYS A 124 23.57 -4.30 24.78
N LYS A 125 22.43 -4.74 25.32
CA LYS A 125 22.26 -5.02 26.76
C LYS A 125 23.22 -6.10 27.24
N THR A 126 23.32 -7.20 26.50
CA THR A 126 24.21 -8.32 26.83
C THR A 126 25.67 -7.90 26.79
N LEU A 127 26.07 -7.13 25.78
CA LEU A 127 27.41 -6.58 25.64
C LEU A 127 27.76 -5.65 26.80
N GLY A 128 26.83 -4.78 27.22
CA GLY A 128 27.01 -3.93 28.40
C GLY A 128 27.29 -4.76 29.65
N LYS A 129 26.41 -5.72 29.96
CA LYS A 129 26.57 -6.63 31.11
C LYS A 129 27.88 -7.43 31.06
N LEU A 130 28.30 -7.87 29.88
CA LEU A 130 29.55 -8.61 29.72
C LEU A 130 30.74 -7.69 29.98
N LYS A 131 30.78 -6.50 29.39
CA LYS A 131 31.82 -5.48 29.63
C LYS A 131 31.95 -5.17 31.12
N ASP A 132 30.83 -4.94 31.81
CA ASP A 132 30.86 -4.65 33.26
C ASP A 132 31.49 -5.81 34.06
N LYS A 133 31.19 -7.06 33.69
CA LYS A 133 31.72 -8.27 34.34
C LYS A 133 33.15 -8.61 33.97
N THR A 134 33.63 -8.25 32.78
CA THR A 134 34.92 -8.69 32.26
C THR A 134 35.98 -7.61 32.22
N ASN A 135 35.62 -6.32 32.07
CA ASN A 135 36.59 -5.23 31.89
C ASN A 135 37.62 -5.17 33.02
N TYR A 136 37.17 -5.23 34.27
CA TYR A 136 38.09 -5.21 35.41
C TYR A 136 38.99 -6.46 35.45
N LYS A 137 38.46 -7.64 35.10
CA LYS A 137 39.24 -8.89 35.03
C LYS A 137 40.30 -8.80 33.93
N ILE A 138 39.94 -8.30 32.76
CA ILE A 138 40.86 -8.07 31.64
C ILE A 138 41.95 -7.08 32.06
N ALA A 139 41.61 -6.00 32.77
CA ALA A 139 42.59 -5.03 33.27
C ALA A 139 43.58 -5.67 34.26
N ILE A 140 43.07 -6.48 35.22
CA ILE A 140 43.92 -7.21 36.18
C ILE A 140 44.83 -8.21 35.47
N LEU A 141 44.29 -9.00 34.54
CA LEU A 141 45.06 -9.98 33.78
C LEU A 141 46.14 -9.28 32.96
N LYS A 142 45.81 -8.18 32.25
CA LYS A 142 46.80 -7.37 31.53
C LYS A 142 47.90 -6.85 32.43
N ALA A 143 47.59 -6.36 33.63
CA ALA A 143 48.59 -5.89 34.58
C ALA A 143 49.48 -7.02 35.11
N LYS A 144 48.95 -8.25 35.22
CA LYS A 144 49.72 -9.44 35.65
C LYS A 144 50.54 -10.07 34.54
N THR A 145 50.13 -9.94 33.28
CA THR A 145 50.84 -10.50 32.12
C THR A 145 51.75 -9.49 31.43
N GLY A 146 51.49 -8.19 31.57
CA GLY A 146 52.25 -7.08 30.99
C GLY A 146 53.36 -6.56 31.89
N GLY A 147 54.22 -7.46 32.38
CA GLY A 147 55.32 -7.09 33.27
C GLY A 147 56.22 -8.23 33.76
N LYS A 148 56.43 -9.26 32.94
CA LYS A 148 57.68 -10.03 32.85
C LYS A 148 57.76 -10.58 31.43
N ASP A 149 58.27 -9.73 30.55
CA ASP A 149 58.99 -9.95 29.27
C ASP A 149 59.06 -8.55 28.62
N GLU A 150 60.15 -7.83 28.36
CA GLU A 150 61.60 -7.80 28.60
C GLU A 150 62.02 -6.32 28.28
N LEU A 151 63.09 -5.83 28.93
CA LEU A 151 63.91 -4.59 28.67
C LEU A 151 63.25 -3.27 28.22
#